data_AF-A0A1F1L258-F1
#
_entry.id   AF-A0A1F1L258-F1
#
_cell.length_a   1.000
_cell.length_b   1.000
_cell.length_c   1.000
_cell.angle_alpha   90.00
_cell.angle_beta   90.00
_cell.angle_gamma   90.00
#
_symmetry.space_group_name_H-M   'P 1'
#
loop_
_entity.id
_entity.type
_entity.pdbx_description
1 polymer ?
#
loop_
_entity_poly.entity_id
_entity_poly.type
_entity_poly.pdbx_seq_one_letter_code
_entity_poly.pdbx_strand_id
1 'polypeptide(L)'
;MKILLIKKKLIIDMIFIISIFIIGSATFYFQSSKLKALQAIYPVNLSKDTEYDLTGDGSKDSFQLISNENKVDFNIKTSNTDFYLSKEVDDKILFTKNIHWSPKIFMHDLSRNNIPELILMGSKNNKNTYYVFGWNNNKFNLITSGNSNILGILDCKNTKTPQCFSLSSSSGAKSINSFMVINNSFFNTTTSNTNLPSLDTTLSFINLIELPYNLDELPDIFTTDINKDELSIFWALDKDNYSYAFQNAFFYDYEWNDSGEPIALKWRLSFEKNKLNGQDGDKEELCILLDVIKDHSQYKITTIQKSK
;
A
#
# COMPACT_ATOMS: atom_id res chain seq x y z
N MET A 1 -14.00 18.52 -65.87
CA MET A 1 -14.28 18.96 -64.48
C MET A 1 -15.30 18.00 -63.88
N LYS A 2 -14.95 17.20 -62.87
CA LYS A 2 -15.91 16.29 -62.21
C LYS A 2 -16.61 17.06 -61.08
N ILE A 3 -17.91 17.27 -61.22
CA ILE A 3 -18.74 17.98 -60.23
C ILE A 3 -19.38 16.92 -59.33
N LEU A 4 -19.12 17.01 -58.03
CA LEU A 4 -19.68 16.11 -57.02
C LEU A 4 -21.00 16.70 -56.51
N LEU A 5 -22.13 16.09 -56.88
CA LEU A 5 -23.47 16.50 -56.43
C LEU A 5 -23.89 15.66 -55.22
N ILE A 6 -23.72 16.20 -54.02
CA ILE A 6 -24.16 15.55 -52.77
C ILE A 6 -25.53 16.11 -52.37
N LYS A 7 -26.47 15.22 -52.00
CA LYS A 7 -27.78 15.61 -51.47
C LYS A 7 -27.62 16.32 -50.11
N LYS A 8 -28.28 17.46 -49.90
CA LYS A 8 -28.22 18.23 -48.64
C LYS A 8 -28.45 17.39 -47.38
N LYS A 9 -29.35 16.40 -47.44
CA LYS A 9 -29.64 15.47 -46.33
C LYS A 9 -28.41 14.63 -45.93
N LEU A 10 -27.66 14.11 -46.92
CA LEU A 10 -26.42 13.35 -46.66
C LEU A 10 -25.33 14.22 -46.00
N ILE A 11 -25.27 15.51 -46.33
CA ILE A 11 -24.33 16.45 -45.69
C ILE A 11 -24.71 16.64 -44.22
N ILE A 12 -26.00 16.81 -43.93
CA ILE A 12 -26.50 16.97 -42.55
C ILE A 12 -26.24 15.70 -41.73
N ASP A 13 -26.52 14.53 -42.30
CA ASP A 13 -26.30 13.23 -41.63
C ASP A 13 -24.80 13.01 -41.35
N MET A 14 -23.91 13.36 -42.29
CA MET A 14 -22.46 13.28 -42.07
C MET A 14 -21.97 14.25 -40.98
N ILE A 15 -22.45 15.49 -40.98
CA ILE A 15 -22.11 16.47 -39.93
C ILE A 15 -22.57 15.95 -38.56
N PHE A 16 -23.78 15.39 -38.48
CA PHE A 16 -24.32 14.85 -37.23
C PHE A 16 -23.48 13.67 -36.69
N ILE A 17 -23.08 12.73 -37.55
CA ILE A 17 -22.22 11.61 -37.17
C ILE A 17 -20.85 12.10 -36.69
N ILE A 18 -20.23 13.05 -37.40
CA ILE A 18 -18.94 13.64 -37.01
C ILE A 18 -19.06 14.34 -35.65
N SER A 19 -20.13 15.10 -35.42
CA SER A 19 -20.37 15.75 -34.13
C SER A 19 -20.52 14.75 -32.99
N ILE A 20 -21.24 13.64 -33.19
CA ILE A 20 -21.33 12.55 -32.19
C ILE A 20 -19.94 11.96 -31.90
N PHE A 21 -19.14 11.73 -32.94
CA PHE A 21 -17.81 11.15 -32.77
C PHE A 21 -16.87 12.08 -32.00
N ILE A 22 -16.90 13.39 -32.29
CA ILE A 22 -16.12 14.40 -31.56
C ILE A 22 -16.56 14.45 -30.09
N ILE A 23 -17.87 14.52 -29.82
CA ILE A 23 -18.40 14.56 -28.45
C ILE A 23 -18.01 13.28 -27.70
N GLY A 24 -18.19 12.11 -28.31
CA GLY A 24 -17.82 10.82 -27.74
C GLY A 24 -16.33 10.72 -27.40
N SER A 25 -15.46 11.15 -28.33
CA SER A 25 -14.02 11.17 -28.11
C SER A 25 -13.60 12.16 -27.01
N ALA A 26 -14.23 13.33 -26.93
CA ALA A 26 -14.00 14.29 -25.87
C ALA A 26 -14.46 13.74 -24.51
N THR A 27 -15.65 13.14 -24.42
CA THR A 27 -16.14 12.53 -23.17
C THR A 27 -15.26 11.37 -22.73
N PHE A 28 -14.78 10.54 -23.66
CA PHE A 28 -13.85 9.46 -23.39
C PHE A 28 -12.50 9.98 -22.89
N TYR A 29 -11.97 11.04 -23.51
CA TYR A 29 -10.74 11.71 -23.07
C TYR A 29 -10.87 12.35 -21.67
N PHE A 30 -12.00 13.01 -21.38
CA PHE A 30 -12.26 13.58 -20.07
C PHE A 30 -12.49 12.50 -18.99
N GLN A 31 -13.08 11.35 -19.33
CA GLN A 31 -13.20 10.21 -18.41
C GLN A 31 -11.88 9.49 -18.21
N SER A 32 -11.08 9.28 -19.27
CA SER A 32 -9.78 8.61 -19.17
C SER A 32 -8.74 9.46 -18.42
N SER A 33 -8.76 10.78 -18.58
CA SER A 33 -7.90 11.69 -17.81
C SER A 33 -8.28 11.77 -16.33
N LYS A 34 -9.57 11.63 -15.98
CA LYS A 34 -10.02 11.47 -14.59
C LYS A 34 -9.73 10.08 -13.99
N LEU A 35 -9.50 9.07 -14.83
CA LEU A 35 -9.20 7.70 -14.41
C LEU A 35 -7.77 7.52 -13.89
N LYS A 36 -6.89 8.53 -13.97
CA LYS A 36 -5.72 8.66 -13.08
C LYS A 36 -6.16 9.08 -11.67
N ALA A 37 -7.20 8.45 -11.14
CA ALA A 37 -7.46 8.50 -9.71
C ALA A 37 -6.32 7.71 -9.07
N LEU A 38 -5.50 8.41 -8.27
CA LEU A 38 -4.47 7.81 -7.42
C LEU A 38 -5.07 6.58 -6.73
N GLN A 39 -4.65 5.39 -7.17
CA GLN A 39 -4.92 4.19 -6.38
C GLN A 39 -4.13 4.34 -5.10
N ALA A 40 -4.81 4.72 -4.03
CA ALA A 40 -4.13 4.98 -2.79
C ALA A 40 -3.90 3.67 -2.04
N ILE A 41 -2.69 3.50 -1.48
CA ILE A 41 -2.39 2.39 -0.56
C ILE A 41 -3.00 2.72 0.78
N TYR A 42 -4.27 2.36 0.95
CA TYR A 42 -4.93 2.45 2.25
C TYR A 42 -5.19 1.06 2.82
N PRO A 43 -4.97 0.87 4.13
CA PRO A 43 -5.45 -0.32 4.80
C PRO A 43 -6.98 -0.35 4.75
N VAL A 44 -7.55 -1.53 4.99
CA VAL A 44 -8.99 -1.73 5.12
C VAL A 44 -9.54 -0.73 6.15
N ASN A 45 -10.57 0.01 5.77
CA ASN A 45 -11.20 0.96 6.66
C ASN A 45 -12.18 0.23 7.60
N LEU A 46 -11.70 -0.07 8.81
CA LEU A 46 -12.45 -0.78 9.85
C LEU A 46 -13.57 0.05 10.50
N SER A 47 -13.65 1.35 10.22
CA SER A 47 -14.69 2.24 10.76
C SER A 47 -15.93 2.35 9.87
N LYS A 48 -15.83 1.85 8.64
CA LYS A 48 -16.94 1.79 7.68
C LYS A 48 -17.45 0.36 7.64
N ASP A 49 -18.76 0.17 7.54
CA ASP A 49 -19.42 -1.12 7.25
C ASP A 49 -19.07 -1.56 5.81
N THR A 50 -17.80 -1.82 5.56
CA THR A 50 -17.29 -2.25 4.27
C THR A 50 -17.19 -3.76 4.32
N GLU A 51 -17.98 -4.42 3.49
CA GLU A 51 -18.02 -5.87 3.42
C GLU A 51 -17.23 -6.35 2.19
N TYR A 52 -16.58 -7.51 2.34
CA TYR A 52 -15.68 -8.10 1.36
C TYR A 52 -15.98 -9.59 1.23
N ASP A 53 -15.82 -10.18 0.04
CA ASP A 53 -15.83 -11.65 -0.09
C ASP A 53 -14.45 -12.17 0.33
N LEU A 54 -14.37 -12.79 1.50
CA LEU A 54 -13.12 -13.28 2.10
C LEU A 54 -12.99 -14.80 2.03
N THR A 55 -14.07 -15.48 1.61
CA THR A 55 -14.14 -16.93 1.56
C THR A 55 -14.25 -17.47 0.13
N GLY A 56 -14.48 -16.58 -0.86
CA GLY A 56 -14.64 -16.92 -2.27
C GLY A 56 -16.01 -17.50 -2.60
N ASP A 57 -16.99 -17.38 -1.70
CA ASP A 57 -18.33 -17.93 -1.89
C ASP A 57 -19.31 -16.94 -2.55
N GLY A 58 -18.85 -15.71 -2.84
CA GLY A 58 -19.65 -14.62 -3.38
C GLY A 58 -20.51 -13.89 -2.35
N SER A 59 -20.52 -14.35 -1.10
CA SER A 59 -21.16 -13.67 0.03
C SER A 59 -20.24 -12.59 0.58
N LYS A 60 -20.85 -11.60 1.22
CA LYS A 60 -20.14 -10.48 1.81
C LYS A 60 -19.88 -10.75 3.29
N ASP A 61 -18.61 -10.73 3.67
CA ASP A 61 -18.12 -10.91 5.03
C ASP A 61 -17.71 -9.58 5.65
N SER A 62 -17.80 -9.46 6.97
CA SER A 62 -17.41 -8.25 7.71
C SER A 62 -16.17 -8.47 8.57
N PHE A 63 -15.29 -7.47 8.61
CA PHE A 63 -14.17 -7.40 9.54
C PHE A 63 -14.48 -6.53 10.75
N GLN A 64 -14.10 -7.01 11.94
CA GLN A 64 -14.18 -6.23 13.16
C GLN A 64 -12.86 -6.28 13.93
N LEU A 65 -12.34 -5.10 14.27
CA LEU A 65 -11.26 -4.97 15.26
C LEU A 65 -11.84 -5.18 16.66
N ILE A 66 -11.30 -6.14 17.40
CA ILE A 66 -11.69 -6.40 18.79
C ILE A 66 -10.49 -6.04 19.67
N SER A 67 -10.72 -5.17 20.65
CA SER A 67 -9.73 -4.84 21.66
C SER A 67 -10.29 -5.21 23.03
N ASN A 68 -9.57 -6.04 23.78
CA ASN A 68 -9.88 -6.34 25.17
C ASN A 68 -8.62 -6.21 26.01
N GLU A 69 -8.69 -5.42 27.09
CA GLU A 69 -7.56 -5.07 27.94
C GLU A 69 -6.36 -4.56 27.13
N ASN A 70 -5.29 -5.36 27.06
CA ASN A 70 -4.06 -5.08 26.33
C ASN A 70 -3.91 -5.91 25.05
N LYS A 71 -4.93 -6.67 24.64
CA LYS A 71 -4.90 -7.54 23.45
C LYS A 71 -5.78 -6.99 22.37
N VAL A 72 -5.31 -7.11 21.13
CA VAL A 72 -6.04 -6.75 19.93
C VAL A 72 -6.13 -7.97 19.02
N ASP A 73 -7.34 -8.23 18.53
CA ASP A 73 -7.70 -9.34 17.66
C ASP A 73 -8.58 -8.84 16.50
N PHE A 74 -8.74 -9.69 15.49
CA PHE A 74 -9.61 -9.46 14.35
C PHE A 74 -10.62 -10.60 14.26
N ASN A 75 -11.91 -10.24 14.26
CA ASN A 75 -13.00 -11.15 13.99
C ASN A 75 -13.50 -10.98 12.57
N ILE A 76 -13.66 -12.10 11.86
CA ILE A 76 -14.27 -12.19 10.55
C ILE A 76 -15.62 -12.83 10.73
N LYS A 77 -16.68 -12.08 10.44
CA LYS A 77 -18.05 -12.59 10.48
C LYS A 77 -18.46 -12.97 9.07
N THR A 78 -18.73 -14.25 8.89
CA THR A 78 -19.32 -14.80 7.67
C THR A 78 -20.80 -15.06 7.91
N SER A 79 -21.56 -15.43 6.86
CA SER A 79 -22.97 -15.80 7.02
C SER A 79 -23.20 -16.99 7.96
N ASN A 80 -22.19 -17.87 8.10
CA ASN A 80 -22.30 -19.15 8.78
C ASN A 80 -21.62 -19.17 10.15
N THR A 81 -20.53 -18.42 10.33
CA THR A 81 -19.70 -18.47 11.54
C THR A 81 -18.76 -17.27 11.69
N ASP A 82 -18.22 -17.13 12.90
CA ASP A 82 -17.25 -16.10 13.29
C ASP A 82 -15.86 -16.70 13.47
N PHE A 83 -14.86 -16.10 12.82
CA PHE A 83 -13.47 -16.51 12.91
C PHE A 83 -12.63 -15.46 13.62
N TYR A 84 -12.00 -15.87 14.73
CA TYR A 84 -11.05 -15.04 15.48
C TYR A 84 -9.64 -15.40 15.03
N LEU A 85 -8.96 -14.48 14.35
CA LEU A 85 -7.65 -14.75 13.76
C LEU A 85 -6.58 -15.08 14.81
N SER A 86 -6.71 -14.59 16.05
CA SER A 86 -5.82 -14.99 17.15
C SER A 86 -5.79 -16.49 17.41
N LYS A 87 -6.88 -17.23 17.14
CA LYS A 87 -6.94 -18.69 17.38
C LYS A 87 -5.99 -19.48 16.48
N GLU A 88 -5.57 -18.89 15.37
CA GLU A 88 -4.66 -19.50 14.39
C GLU A 88 -3.18 -19.19 14.70
N VAL A 89 -2.89 -18.53 15.82
CA VAL A 89 -1.52 -18.23 16.29
C VAL A 89 -1.26 -18.95 17.62
N ASP A 90 -0.06 -19.51 17.78
CA ASP A 90 0.31 -20.41 18.89
C ASP A 90 -0.02 -19.86 20.29
N ASP A 91 0.34 -18.60 20.56
CA ASP A 91 0.12 -17.95 21.86
C ASP A 91 -1.24 -17.27 21.99
N LYS A 92 -2.08 -17.36 20.95
CA LYS A 92 -3.42 -16.78 20.86
C LYS A 92 -3.45 -15.27 21.09
N ILE A 93 -2.38 -14.58 20.69
CA ILE A 93 -2.26 -13.12 20.76
C ILE A 93 -1.78 -12.63 19.39
N LEU A 94 -2.62 -11.90 18.66
CA LEU A 94 -2.15 -11.22 17.44
C LEU A 94 -1.32 -10.00 17.78
N PHE A 95 -1.93 -9.03 18.45
CA PHE A 95 -1.29 -7.77 18.78
C PHE A 95 -1.54 -7.41 20.23
N THR A 96 -0.63 -6.60 20.76
CA THR A 96 -0.84 -5.88 22.01
C THR A 96 -1.24 -4.44 21.70
N LYS A 97 -2.06 -3.85 22.55
CA LYS A 97 -2.50 -2.46 22.36
C LYS A 97 -1.28 -1.55 22.24
N ASN A 98 -1.23 -0.78 21.17
CA ASN A 98 -0.29 0.31 20.98
C ASN A 98 -1.11 1.59 20.90
N ILE A 99 -0.84 2.54 21.80
CA ILE A 99 -1.64 3.77 21.88
C ILE A 99 -1.24 4.79 20.80
N HIS A 100 -0.17 4.52 20.05
CA HIS A 100 0.42 5.42 19.05
C HIS A 100 0.00 5.09 17.62
N TRP A 101 -0.36 3.83 17.34
CA TRP A 101 -0.93 3.43 16.05
C TRP A 101 -1.77 2.15 16.19
N SER A 102 -2.87 2.10 15.42
CA SER A 102 -3.75 0.93 15.39
C SER A 102 -3.24 -0.10 14.37
N PRO A 103 -3.40 -1.42 14.62
CA PRO A 103 -3.09 -2.44 13.63
C PRO A 103 -3.83 -2.21 12.30
N LYS A 104 -3.15 -2.54 11.21
CA LYS A 104 -3.60 -2.33 9.83
C LYS A 104 -3.85 -3.68 9.16
N ILE A 105 -4.85 -3.72 8.29
CA ILE A 105 -5.13 -4.85 7.40
C ILE A 105 -4.92 -4.40 5.97
N PHE A 106 -4.20 -5.19 5.18
CA PHE A 106 -4.18 -5.12 3.73
C PHE A 106 -4.72 -6.43 3.17
N MET A 107 -5.42 -6.38 2.04
CA MET A 107 -6.03 -7.56 1.41
C MET A 107 -5.57 -7.64 -0.04
N HIS A 108 -4.99 -8.78 -0.40
CA HIS A 108 -4.48 -9.04 -1.75
C HIS A 108 -4.61 -10.51 -2.09
N ASP A 109 -4.98 -10.83 -3.33
CA ASP A 109 -4.95 -12.19 -3.87
C ASP A 109 -3.50 -12.54 -4.26
N LEU A 110 -2.75 -13.02 -3.29
CA LEU A 110 -1.36 -13.47 -3.39
C LEU A 110 -1.27 -14.85 -4.07
N SER A 111 -2.25 -15.73 -3.84
CA SER A 111 -2.25 -17.10 -4.36
C SER A 111 -2.90 -17.28 -5.73
N ARG A 112 -3.49 -16.22 -6.30
CA ARG A 112 -4.17 -16.17 -7.61
C ARG A 112 -5.39 -17.10 -7.69
N ASN A 113 -6.12 -17.23 -6.58
CA ASN A 113 -7.33 -18.03 -6.50
C ASN A 113 -8.62 -17.17 -6.43
N ASN A 114 -8.50 -15.85 -6.60
CA ASN A 114 -9.57 -14.85 -6.42
C ASN A 114 -10.10 -14.72 -4.97
N ILE A 115 -9.42 -15.30 -3.98
CA ILE A 115 -9.73 -15.17 -2.56
C ILE A 115 -8.59 -14.37 -1.92
N PRO A 116 -8.87 -13.21 -1.30
CA PRO A 116 -7.80 -12.38 -0.77
C PRO A 116 -7.13 -13.01 0.46
N GLU A 117 -5.81 -13.04 0.48
CA GLU A 117 -5.05 -13.20 1.72
C GLU A 117 -5.07 -11.90 2.53
N LEU A 118 -5.05 -12.06 3.85
CA LEU A 118 -5.09 -10.99 4.83
C LEU A 118 -3.68 -10.73 5.36
N ILE A 119 -3.17 -9.53 5.15
CA ILE A 119 -1.87 -9.09 5.66
C ILE A 119 -2.13 -8.14 6.81
N LEU A 120 -1.86 -8.61 8.02
CA LEU A 120 -1.98 -7.80 9.23
C LEU A 120 -0.62 -7.23 9.60
N MET A 121 -0.59 -5.95 9.97
CA MET A 121 0.59 -5.28 10.53
C MET A 121 0.20 -4.60 11.83
N GLY A 122 0.98 -4.81 12.89
CA GLY A 122 0.69 -4.24 14.20
C GLY A 122 1.89 -4.32 15.14
N SER A 123 1.63 -4.07 16.41
CA SER A 123 2.61 -4.16 17.49
C SER A 123 2.28 -5.33 18.40
N LYS A 124 3.27 -6.17 18.72
CA LYS A 124 3.16 -7.22 19.73
C LYS A 124 4.32 -7.11 20.69
N ASN A 125 4.04 -6.80 21.96
CA ASN A 125 5.04 -6.58 23.00
C ASN A 125 6.12 -5.56 22.57
N ASN A 126 5.68 -4.42 22.03
CA ASN A 126 6.52 -3.34 21.50
C ASN A 126 7.44 -3.72 20.33
N LYS A 127 7.17 -4.83 19.66
CA LYS A 127 7.82 -5.21 18.40
C LYS A 127 6.83 -5.07 17.26
N ASN A 128 7.31 -4.55 16.13
CA ASN A 128 6.56 -4.67 14.89
C ASN A 128 6.36 -6.15 14.59
N THR A 129 5.12 -6.52 14.28
CA THR A 129 4.75 -7.89 13.97
C THR A 129 3.79 -7.87 12.81
N TYR A 130 3.93 -8.85 11.92
CA TYR A 130 3.00 -9.09 10.85
C TYR A 130 2.52 -10.53 10.82
N TYR A 131 1.34 -10.71 10.23
CA TYR A 131 0.74 -12.00 9.97
C TYR A 131 0.16 -12.01 8.55
N VAL A 132 0.28 -13.14 7.87
CA VAL A 132 -0.41 -13.40 6.60
C VAL A 132 -1.34 -14.58 6.82
N PHE A 133 -2.64 -14.38 6.61
CA PHE A 133 -3.66 -15.43 6.69
C PHE A 133 -4.25 -15.69 5.31
N GLY A 134 -4.58 -16.95 5.04
CA GLY A 134 -5.34 -17.36 3.85
C GLY A 134 -6.53 -18.21 4.23
N TRP A 135 -7.57 -18.18 3.39
CA TRP A 135 -8.75 -19.01 3.56
C TRP A 135 -8.54 -20.39 2.93
N ASN A 136 -8.54 -21.46 3.73
CA ASN A 136 -8.34 -22.82 3.27
C ASN A 136 -9.24 -23.80 4.03
N ASN A 137 -9.89 -24.72 3.32
CA ASN A 137 -10.70 -25.80 3.92
C ASN A 137 -11.72 -25.30 4.99
N ASN A 138 -12.48 -24.25 4.65
CA ASN A 138 -13.51 -23.65 5.50
C ASN A 138 -13.00 -22.98 6.79
N LYS A 139 -11.73 -22.56 6.81
CA LYS A 139 -11.16 -21.76 7.90
C LYS A 139 -10.07 -20.82 7.40
N PHE A 140 -9.79 -19.77 8.17
CA PHE A 140 -8.57 -19.01 7.98
C PHE A 140 -7.40 -19.77 8.60
N ASN A 141 -6.25 -19.79 7.94
CA ASN A 141 -5.02 -20.37 8.45
C ASN A 141 -3.86 -19.38 8.36
N LEU A 142 -2.99 -19.43 9.37
CA LEU A 142 -1.74 -18.68 9.34
C LEU A 142 -0.82 -19.26 8.26
N ILE A 143 -0.46 -18.43 7.28
CA ILE A 143 0.51 -18.77 6.24
C ILE A 143 1.92 -18.47 6.73
N THR A 144 2.13 -17.25 7.24
CA THR A 144 3.43 -16.82 7.76
C THR A 144 3.29 -15.65 8.73
N SER A 145 4.31 -15.43 9.54
CA SER A 145 4.40 -14.30 10.47
C SER A 145 5.86 -13.88 10.66
N GLY A 146 6.08 -12.66 11.14
CA GLY A 146 7.43 -12.19 11.43
C GLY A 146 7.44 -10.83 12.11
N ASN A 147 8.65 -10.29 12.35
CA ASN A 147 8.86 -9.04 13.09
C ASN A 147 9.38 -7.87 12.23
N SER A 148 9.24 -7.99 10.92
CA SER A 148 9.61 -6.95 9.96
C SER A 148 8.67 -5.76 10.07
N ASN A 149 9.19 -4.54 9.92
CA ASN A 149 8.38 -3.33 9.95
C ASN A 149 8.08 -2.76 8.55
N ILE A 150 8.73 -3.29 7.51
CA ILE A 150 8.37 -3.02 6.12
C ILE A 150 7.88 -4.32 5.50
N LEU A 151 6.73 -4.24 4.84
CA LEU A 151 6.14 -5.29 4.04
C LEU A 151 5.75 -4.74 2.68
N GLY A 152 5.69 -5.59 1.66
CA GLY A 152 5.09 -5.18 0.40
C GLY A 152 5.03 -6.31 -0.60
N ILE A 153 4.42 -6.01 -1.74
CA ILE A 153 4.10 -6.98 -2.77
C ILE A 153 4.55 -6.41 -4.11
N LEU A 154 5.37 -7.14 -4.83
CA LEU A 154 5.58 -6.93 -6.26
C LEU A 154 4.67 -7.86 -7.05
N ASP A 155 4.45 -7.51 -8.31
CA ASP A 155 3.66 -8.27 -9.27
C ASP A 155 2.18 -8.40 -8.86
N CYS A 156 1.64 -7.42 -8.11
CA CYS A 156 0.29 -7.54 -7.56
C CYS A 156 -0.83 -7.55 -8.61
N LYS A 157 -0.65 -6.82 -9.74
CA LYS A 157 -1.69 -6.65 -10.78
C LYS A 157 -1.27 -7.10 -12.18
N ASN A 158 -0.05 -7.58 -12.36
CA ASN A 158 0.40 -8.14 -13.63
C ASN A 158 0.14 -9.66 -13.67
N THR A 159 0.62 -10.35 -14.70
CA THR A 159 0.38 -11.79 -14.89
C THR A 159 1.36 -12.69 -14.14
N LYS A 160 2.37 -12.14 -13.44
CA LYS A 160 3.31 -12.92 -12.64
C LYS A 160 2.67 -13.27 -11.28
N THR A 161 3.20 -14.30 -10.63
CA THR A 161 2.81 -14.63 -9.25
C THR A 161 3.28 -13.52 -8.32
N PRO A 162 2.40 -12.99 -7.44
CA PRO A 162 2.78 -11.95 -6.48
C PRO A 162 3.96 -12.37 -5.63
N GLN A 163 4.97 -11.50 -5.56
CA GLN A 163 6.18 -11.70 -4.78
C GLN A 163 6.12 -10.80 -3.56
N CYS A 164 5.98 -11.39 -2.38
CA CYS A 164 5.99 -10.66 -1.12
C CYS A 164 7.43 -10.41 -0.64
N PHE A 165 7.62 -9.28 0.03
CA PHE A 165 8.86 -8.90 0.67
C PHE A 165 8.60 -8.47 2.10
N SER A 166 9.51 -8.79 3.00
CA SER A 166 9.53 -8.26 4.36
C SER A 166 10.95 -7.89 4.75
N LEU A 167 11.14 -6.74 5.40
CA LEU A 167 12.45 -6.33 5.91
C LEU A 167 12.33 -5.45 7.17
N SER A 168 13.44 -5.33 7.89
CA SER A 168 13.60 -4.40 9.00
C SER A 168 14.33 -3.16 8.52
N SER A 169 13.71 -1.98 8.64
CA SER A 169 14.34 -0.71 8.27
C SER A 169 15.69 -0.49 8.95
N SER A 170 15.81 -0.88 10.23
CA SER A 170 17.05 -0.78 11.02
C SER A 170 18.22 -1.63 10.51
N SER A 171 17.92 -2.69 9.74
CA SER A 171 18.92 -3.60 9.17
C SER A 171 19.08 -3.42 7.66
N GLY A 172 18.24 -2.59 7.04
CA GLY A 172 18.24 -2.28 5.61
C GLY A 172 18.19 -3.53 4.72
N ALA A 173 18.88 -3.45 3.59
CA ALA A 173 18.88 -4.50 2.55
C ALA A 173 19.33 -5.90 3.04
N LYS A 174 20.14 -5.98 4.10
CA LYS A 174 20.60 -7.26 4.67
C LYS A 174 19.49 -8.09 5.30
N SER A 175 18.35 -7.46 5.61
CA SER A 175 17.20 -8.11 6.24
C SER A 175 16.07 -8.42 5.28
N ILE A 176 16.27 -8.22 3.97
CA ILE A 176 15.27 -8.53 2.97
C ILE A 176 15.03 -10.04 2.95
N ASN A 177 13.80 -10.42 3.30
CA ASN A 177 13.25 -11.73 3.02
C ASN A 177 12.20 -11.58 1.92
N SER A 178 12.11 -12.58 1.05
CA SER A 178 11.07 -12.67 0.04
C SER A 178 10.39 -14.03 0.09
N PHE A 179 9.10 -14.04 -0.21
CA PHE A 179 8.30 -15.26 -0.29
C PHE A 179 7.13 -15.09 -1.25
N MET A 180 6.62 -16.21 -1.74
CA MET A 180 5.36 -16.28 -2.47
C MET A 180 4.33 -17.06 -1.64
N VAL A 181 3.06 -16.85 -1.95
CA VAL A 181 1.98 -17.72 -1.48
C VAL A 181 1.48 -18.52 -2.69
N ILE A 182 1.63 -19.84 -2.65
CA ILE A 182 1.22 -20.73 -3.75
C ILE A 182 0.27 -21.76 -3.16
N ASN A 183 -0.96 -21.84 -3.67
CA ASN A 183 -2.00 -22.72 -3.15
C ASN A 183 -2.15 -22.59 -1.62
N ASN A 184 -2.29 -21.34 -1.15
CA ASN A 184 -2.40 -20.97 0.27
C ASN A 184 -1.25 -21.47 1.16
N SER A 185 -0.09 -21.75 0.57
CA SER A 185 1.09 -22.24 1.29
C SER A 185 2.26 -21.28 1.12
N PHE A 186 3.03 -21.10 2.20
CA PHE A 186 4.24 -20.26 2.20
C PHE A 186 5.36 -20.91 1.38
N PHE A 187 5.96 -20.13 0.48
CA PHE A 187 7.13 -20.55 -0.30
C PHE A 187 8.25 -19.50 -0.19
N ASN A 188 9.36 -19.85 0.46
CA ASN A 188 10.50 -18.95 0.62
C ASN A 188 11.26 -18.80 -0.70
N THR A 189 11.45 -17.55 -1.15
CA THR A 189 12.18 -17.20 -2.38
C THR A 189 13.41 -16.35 -2.11
N THR A 190 13.78 -16.19 -0.83
CA THR A 190 14.93 -15.37 -0.43
C THR A 190 16.23 -15.95 -0.98
N THR A 191 16.95 -15.12 -1.73
CA THR A 191 18.30 -15.42 -2.24
C THR A 191 19.31 -14.38 -1.74
N SER A 192 20.61 -14.66 -1.87
CA SER A 192 21.67 -13.71 -1.49
C SER A 192 21.61 -12.39 -2.26
N ASN A 193 20.98 -12.39 -3.44
CA ASN A 193 20.91 -11.25 -4.35
C ASN A 193 19.49 -10.65 -4.38
N THR A 194 18.66 -10.94 -3.37
CA THR A 194 17.31 -10.38 -3.30
C THR A 194 17.40 -8.86 -3.23
N ASN A 195 16.92 -8.19 -4.28
CA ASN A 195 16.88 -6.74 -4.35
C ASN A 195 15.43 -6.27 -4.29
N LEU A 196 15.19 -5.15 -3.62
CA LEU A 196 13.89 -4.51 -3.56
C LEU A 196 13.95 -3.16 -4.29
N PRO A 197 13.26 -3.01 -5.43
CA PRO A 197 13.13 -1.73 -6.13
C PRO A 197 12.73 -0.59 -5.20
N SER A 198 13.27 0.60 -5.45
CA SER A 198 13.05 1.83 -4.66
C SER A 198 13.45 1.81 -3.18
N LEU A 199 14.01 0.71 -2.65
CA LEU A 199 14.29 0.60 -1.22
C LEU A 199 15.24 1.70 -0.73
N ASP A 200 16.37 1.92 -1.42
CA ASP A 200 17.34 2.92 -1.00
C ASP A 200 16.74 4.34 -0.97
N THR A 201 16.03 4.71 -2.04
CA THR A 201 15.30 5.99 -2.16
C THR A 201 14.31 6.18 -1.01
N THR A 202 13.53 5.14 -0.69
CA THR A 202 12.54 5.21 0.38
C THR A 202 13.18 5.23 1.77
N LEU A 203 14.24 4.46 2.01
CA LEU A 203 14.99 4.53 3.27
C LEU A 203 15.65 5.89 3.47
N SER A 204 16.20 6.49 2.41
CA SER A 204 16.69 7.87 2.44
C SER A 204 15.58 8.84 2.82
N PHE A 205 14.37 8.72 2.25
CA PHE A 205 13.24 9.55 2.65
C PHE A 205 12.85 9.36 4.12
N ILE A 206 12.79 8.11 4.61
CA ILE A 206 12.51 7.79 6.01
C ILE A 206 13.51 8.51 6.91
N ASN A 207 14.81 8.39 6.61
CA ASN A 207 15.87 9.05 7.37
C ASN A 207 15.69 10.57 7.40
N LEU A 208 15.27 11.21 6.30
CA LEU A 208 15.02 12.66 6.26
C LEU A 208 13.91 13.11 7.23
N ILE A 209 12.84 12.32 7.36
CA ILE A 209 11.75 12.59 8.29
C ILE A 209 12.23 12.44 9.74
N GLU A 210 13.03 11.39 10.02
CA GLU A 210 13.54 11.10 11.36
C GLU A 210 14.65 12.05 11.85
N LEU A 211 15.31 12.81 10.94
CA LEU A 211 16.30 13.80 11.34
C LEU A 211 15.72 14.80 12.35
N PRO A 212 16.43 15.13 13.45
CA PRO A 212 15.94 16.06 14.47
C PRO A 212 16.07 17.54 14.06
N TYR A 213 16.46 17.81 12.80
CA TYR A 213 16.62 19.15 12.24
C TYR A 213 16.16 19.17 10.78
N ASN A 214 16.00 20.39 10.26
CA ASN A 214 15.76 20.63 8.84
C ASN A 214 17.08 20.70 8.10
N LEU A 215 17.13 20.10 6.91
CA LEU A 215 18.28 20.23 6.02
C LEU A 215 18.18 21.51 5.20
N ASP A 216 19.35 22.10 4.93
CA ASP A 216 19.48 23.20 3.97
C ASP A 216 19.31 22.72 2.53
N GLU A 217 19.81 21.51 2.24
CA GLU A 217 19.75 20.88 0.91
C GLU A 217 19.18 19.46 1.00
N LEU A 218 18.27 19.14 0.08
CA LEU A 218 17.67 17.82 -0.02
C LEU A 218 18.55 16.88 -0.87
N PRO A 219 18.63 15.57 -0.54
CA PRO A 219 19.39 14.62 -1.33
C PRO A 219 18.73 14.35 -2.68
N ASP A 220 19.50 13.80 -3.63
CA ASP A 220 19.03 13.44 -4.98
C ASP A 220 18.19 12.14 -4.98
N ILE A 221 17.04 12.18 -4.30
CA ILE A 221 16.06 11.09 -4.25
C ILE A 221 14.72 11.49 -4.88
N PHE A 222 14.60 12.73 -5.35
CA PHE A 222 13.39 13.30 -5.93
C PHE A 222 13.57 13.53 -7.41
N THR A 223 12.49 13.35 -8.16
CA THR A 223 12.42 13.73 -9.57
C THR A 223 12.59 15.25 -9.74
N THR A 224 13.08 15.68 -10.89
CA THR A 224 13.31 17.11 -11.16
C THR A 224 12.02 17.91 -11.29
N ASP A 225 10.90 17.24 -11.57
CA ASP A 225 9.56 17.79 -11.73
C ASP A 225 8.66 17.63 -10.49
N ILE A 226 9.20 17.16 -9.36
CA ILE A 226 8.43 17.05 -8.12
C ILE A 226 7.80 18.40 -7.72
N ASN A 227 6.55 18.34 -7.26
CA ASN A 227 5.87 19.54 -6.80
C ASN A 227 6.57 20.14 -5.57
N LYS A 228 6.97 21.41 -5.67
CA LYS A 228 7.64 22.13 -4.57
C LYS A 228 6.78 22.24 -3.31
N ASP A 229 5.46 22.31 -3.46
CA ASP A 229 4.53 22.34 -2.33
C ASP A 229 4.53 21.02 -1.57
N GLU A 230 4.81 19.89 -2.24
CA GLU A 230 4.91 18.59 -1.58
C GLU A 230 6.23 18.44 -0.82
N LEU A 231 7.32 19.01 -1.35
CA LEU A 231 8.60 19.09 -0.63
C LEU A 231 8.51 19.95 0.63
N SER A 232 7.55 20.87 0.71
CA SER A 232 7.37 21.73 1.87
C SER A 232 7.12 20.95 3.17
N ILE A 233 6.75 19.67 3.07
CA ILE A 233 6.56 18.79 4.23
C ILE A 233 7.77 18.81 5.16
N PHE A 234 8.99 18.81 4.63
CA PHE A 234 10.20 18.73 5.46
C PHE A 234 10.33 19.91 6.42
N TRP A 235 9.97 21.12 5.98
CA TRP A 235 10.01 22.33 6.80
C TRP A 235 8.70 22.58 7.57
N ALA A 236 7.60 21.92 7.18
CA ALA A 236 6.33 21.98 7.89
C ALA A 236 6.26 21.03 9.10
N LEU A 237 7.19 20.07 9.20
CA LEU A 237 7.37 19.27 10.41
C LEU A 237 7.95 20.16 11.51
N ASP A 238 7.20 20.32 12.60
CA ASP A 238 7.63 21.07 13.79
C ASP A 238 8.68 20.27 14.57
N LYS A 239 9.90 20.20 14.03
CA LYS A 239 11.02 19.42 14.60
C LYS A 239 11.60 20.02 15.88
N ASP A 240 11.30 21.28 16.16
CA ASP A 240 11.71 21.96 17.40
C ASP A 240 10.89 21.47 18.61
N ASN A 241 9.64 21.06 18.40
CA ASN A 241 8.76 20.57 19.46
C ASN A 241 8.47 19.07 19.39
N TYR A 242 8.72 18.43 18.25
CA TYR A 242 8.41 17.03 18.01
C TYR A 242 9.56 16.25 17.37
N SER A 243 9.72 14.98 17.76
CA SER A 243 10.48 14.00 17.00
C SER A 243 9.56 13.09 16.19
N TYR A 244 10.09 12.51 15.12
CA TYR A 244 9.37 11.58 14.25
C TYR A 244 10.17 10.29 14.18
N ALA A 245 9.54 9.16 14.51
CA ALA A 245 10.18 7.85 14.51
C ALA A 245 9.44 6.90 13.57
N PHE A 246 10.14 6.23 12.67
CA PHE A 246 9.55 5.33 11.71
C PHE A 246 8.96 4.10 12.40
N GLN A 247 7.67 3.85 12.17
CA GLN A 247 6.97 2.70 12.74
C GLN A 247 6.93 1.54 11.76
N ASN A 248 6.36 1.76 10.56
CA ASN A 248 6.14 0.71 9.57
C ASN A 248 5.90 1.27 8.16
N ALA A 249 6.02 0.40 7.15
CA ALA A 249 5.59 0.69 5.80
C ALA A 249 4.94 -0.50 5.08
N PHE A 250 4.02 -0.18 4.17
CA PHE A 250 3.48 -1.11 3.18
C PHE A 250 3.66 -0.57 1.77
N PHE A 251 4.04 -1.41 0.80
CA PHE A 251 4.23 -0.98 -0.58
C PHE A 251 3.68 -1.99 -1.60
N TYR A 252 3.36 -1.49 -2.80
CA TYR A 252 3.17 -2.34 -3.98
C TYR A 252 3.59 -1.62 -5.27
N ASP A 253 3.84 -2.39 -6.32
CA ASP A 253 4.06 -1.91 -7.68
C ASP A 253 2.76 -1.76 -8.47
N TYR A 254 2.70 -0.76 -9.35
CA TYR A 254 1.48 -0.47 -10.13
C TYR A 254 1.71 -0.22 -11.61
N GLU A 255 2.96 -0.03 -12.02
CA GLU A 255 3.36 0.02 -13.43
C GLU A 255 4.62 -0.82 -13.64
N TRP A 256 4.71 -1.44 -14.81
CA TRP A 256 5.80 -2.31 -15.24
C TRP A 256 6.21 -1.98 -16.67
N ASN A 257 7.46 -2.29 -17.02
CA ASN A 257 7.91 -2.30 -18.41
C ASN A 257 7.52 -3.60 -19.14
N ASP A 258 7.83 -3.70 -20.44
CA ASP A 258 7.52 -4.87 -21.27
C ASP A 258 8.21 -6.17 -20.78
N SER A 259 9.31 -6.06 -20.04
CA SER A 259 10.00 -7.19 -19.39
C SER A 259 9.33 -7.61 -18.07
N GLY A 260 8.28 -6.89 -17.66
CA GLY A 260 7.60 -7.05 -16.38
C GLY A 260 8.43 -6.63 -15.18
N GLU A 261 9.46 -5.78 -15.36
CA GLU A 261 10.13 -5.13 -14.23
C GLU A 261 9.27 -3.97 -13.73
N PRO A 262 9.13 -3.77 -12.41
CA PRO A 262 8.41 -2.63 -11.89
C PRO A 262 9.11 -1.34 -12.33
N ILE A 263 8.32 -0.34 -12.73
CA ILE A 263 8.79 1.02 -13.04
C ILE A 263 8.11 2.06 -12.17
N ALA A 264 7.05 1.70 -11.43
CA ALA A 264 6.44 2.58 -10.46
C ALA A 264 5.93 1.80 -9.24
N LEU A 265 6.24 2.33 -8.06
CA LEU A 265 5.86 1.79 -6.76
C LEU A 265 5.16 2.86 -5.94
N LYS A 266 4.19 2.43 -5.13
CA LYS A 266 3.58 3.26 -4.11
C LYS A 266 4.02 2.75 -2.75
N TRP A 267 4.28 3.67 -1.83
CA TRP A 267 4.64 3.39 -0.45
C TRP A 267 3.69 4.11 0.50
N ARG A 268 3.20 3.40 1.51
CA ARG A 268 2.57 3.99 2.69
C ARG A 268 3.55 3.89 3.84
N LEU A 269 3.99 5.03 4.37
CA LEU A 269 4.88 5.15 5.50
C LEU A 269 4.11 5.60 6.75
N SER A 270 4.46 5.04 7.90
CA SER A 270 3.90 5.36 9.20
C SER A 270 5.01 5.83 10.11
N PHE A 271 4.84 7.01 10.70
CA PHE A 271 5.76 7.57 11.69
C PHE A 271 5.00 7.85 12.97
N GLU A 272 5.65 7.62 14.09
CA GLU A 272 5.24 8.11 15.39
C GLU A 272 5.73 9.54 15.54
N LYS A 273 4.82 10.49 15.72
CA LYS A 273 5.15 11.85 16.10
C LYS A 273 5.09 11.95 17.61
N ASN A 274 6.21 12.35 18.21
CA ASN A 274 6.43 12.37 19.64
C ASN A 274 6.74 13.79 20.09
N LYS A 275 5.96 14.33 21.04
CA LYS A 275 6.29 15.62 21.65
C LYS A 275 7.54 15.48 22.52
N LEU A 276 8.58 16.29 22.28
CA LEU A 276 9.89 16.15 22.94
C LEU A 276 9.81 16.26 24.47
N ASN A 277 8.90 17.09 24.99
CA ASN A 277 8.63 17.28 26.41
C ASN A 277 7.21 16.82 26.80
N GLY A 278 6.66 15.82 26.09
CA GLY A 278 5.32 15.29 26.32
C GLY A 278 5.28 14.01 27.15
N GLN A 279 4.07 13.52 27.41
CA GLN A 279 3.82 12.19 27.99
C GLN A 279 3.52 11.17 26.88
N ASP A 280 3.48 9.87 27.20
CA ASP A 280 3.17 8.81 26.22
C ASP A 280 1.81 8.99 25.51
N GLY A 281 0.87 9.70 26.13
CA GLY A 281 -0.43 10.04 25.53
C GLY A 281 -0.39 11.14 24.46
N ASP A 282 0.73 11.86 24.32
CA ASP A 282 0.90 12.96 23.36
C ASP A 282 1.40 12.50 21.99
N LYS A 283 1.43 11.19 21.76
CA LYS A 283 2.00 10.57 20.56
C LYS A 283 0.92 10.31 19.52
N GLU A 284 1.19 10.64 18.26
CA GLU A 284 0.23 10.49 17.15
C GLU A 284 0.87 9.83 15.91
N GLU A 285 0.07 9.15 15.09
CA GLU A 285 0.54 8.60 13.81
C GLU A 285 0.58 9.70 12.74
N LEU A 286 1.76 9.92 12.16
CA LEU A 286 1.94 10.64 10.91
C LEU A 286 2.03 9.63 9.76
N CYS A 287 1.07 9.66 8.84
CA CYS A 287 1.08 8.83 7.64
C CYS A 287 1.47 9.64 6.40
N ILE A 288 2.45 9.13 5.65
CA ILE A 288 2.93 9.73 4.41
C ILE A 288 2.84 8.68 3.29
N LEU A 289 2.27 9.07 2.15
CA LEU A 289 2.23 8.29 0.93
C LEU A 289 3.29 8.81 -0.05
N LEU A 290 4.04 7.91 -0.66
CA LEU A 290 5.00 8.23 -1.71
C LEU A 290 4.63 7.51 -3.01
N ASP A 291 4.75 8.21 -4.12
CA ASP A 291 4.89 7.57 -5.43
C ASP A 291 6.36 7.65 -5.85
N VAL A 292 6.91 6.51 -6.24
CA VAL A 292 8.30 6.37 -6.68
C VAL A 292 8.32 5.77 -8.07
N ILE A 293 9.02 6.41 -8.99
CA ILE A 293 9.14 5.96 -10.38
C ILE A 293 10.60 5.66 -10.74
N LYS A 294 10.80 4.77 -11.70
CA LYS A 294 12.11 4.48 -12.28
C LYS A 294 12.47 5.60 -13.27
N ASP A 295 13.39 6.46 -12.86
CA ASP A 295 14.01 7.50 -13.68
C ASP A 295 15.38 7.01 -14.16
N HIS A 296 15.46 6.64 -15.44
CA HIS A 296 16.62 5.97 -16.04
C HIS A 296 17.02 4.69 -15.27
N SER A 297 18.11 4.72 -14.51
CA SER A 297 18.64 3.59 -13.74
C SER A 297 18.31 3.65 -12.25
N GLN A 298 17.67 4.73 -11.79
CA GLN A 298 17.41 4.97 -10.36
C GLN A 298 15.92 5.12 -10.11
N TYR A 299 15.50 4.83 -8.87
CA TYR A 299 14.15 5.13 -8.44
C TYR A 299 14.12 6.49 -7.76
N LYS A 300 13.18 7.35 -8.14
CA LYS A 300 13.04 8.70 -7.60
C LYS A 300 11.60 8.97 -7.19
N ILE A 301 11.44 9.70 -6.10
CA ILE A 301 10.14 10.11 -5.57
C ILE A 301 9.58 11.19 -6.49
N THR A 302 8.35 10.98 -6.96
CA THR A 302 7.62 11.94 -7.82
C THR A 302 6.45 12.59 -7.09
N THR A 303 5.94 11.95 -6.04
CA THR A 303 4.83 12.50 -5.26
C THR A 303 4.99 12.20 -3.78
N ILE A 304 4.68 13.18 -2.93
CA ILE A 304 4.62 13.06 -1.48
C ILE A 304 3.26 13.58 -1.00
N GLN A 305 2.51 12.76 -0.27
CA GLN A 305 1.21 13.15 0.26
C GLN A 305 1.10 12.77 1.72
N LYS A 306 0.78 13.75 2.57
CA LYS A 306 0.37 13.47 3.95
C LYS A 306 -1.05 12.92 3.94
N SER A 307 -1.27 11.72 4.48
CA SER A 307 -2.63 11.21 4.69
C SER A 307 -3.30 12.05 5.78
N LYS A 308 -4.55 12.43 5.52
CA LYS A 308 -5.44 12.97 6.55
C LYS A 308 -5.90 11.87 7.48
#